data_AF-A0A4T0X5H1-F1
#
_entry.id   AF-A0A4T0X5H1-F1
#
_cell.length_a   1.000
_cell.length_b   1.000
_cell.length_c   1.000
_cell.angle_alpha   90.00
_cell.angle_beta   90.00
_cell.angle_gamma   90.00
#
_symmetry.space_group_name_H-M   'P 1'
#
loop_
_entity.id
_entity.type
_entity.pdbx_description
1 polymer ?
#
loop_
_entity_poly.entity_id
_entity_poly.type
_entity_poly.pdbx_seq_one_letter_code
_entity_poly.pdbx_strand_id
1 'polypeptide(L)'
;MTRTSVLADALNAINNAEKAGKRQVLIRPSSKVIIKFLTVMQKHGYIGEFEFIDDHRSGKIVVQLNGRLNKCGVIQPRFNVKIGDIDNWTNNLLPARQFGYVIMTTSAGIMDHEEAKRKHVSETVTLGPQSQGTSEVFGVAHIYASTNDTFVHVTDLSGKETIARATGGMKVKADRDESSPYAGMLAAQDVAAKCKEVGITAVHIKLRATGGTRSKTPGPGGQSALRALARSGLKIGRIEDVTPIPSDSTRKKGGRRGRRL
;
A
#
# COMPACT_ATOMS: atom_id res chain seq x y z
N MET A 1 18.31 -2.84 -18.01
CA MET A 1 17.39 -1.75 -17.62
C MET A 1 16.08 -2.40 -17.17
N THR A 2 15.80 -2.44 -15.87
CA THR A 2 14.58 -3.07 -15.31
C THR A 2 13.38 -2.21 -15.68
N ARG A 3 12.49 -2.76 -16.51
CA ARG A 3 11.25 -2.05 -16.89
C ARG A 3 10.33 -1.97 -15.68
N THR A 4 9.99 -0.76 -15.27
CA THR A 4 9.22 -0.46 -14.06
C THR A 4 7.72 -0.77 -14.20
N SER A 5 7.17 -0.82 -15.43
CA SER A 5 5.78 -1.24 -15.69
C SER A 5 5.59 -1.78 -17.11
N VAL A 6 5.58 -3.11 -17.25
CA VAL A 6 5.49 -3.81 -18.55
C VAL A 6 4.20 -3.46 -19.33
N LEU A 7 3.09 -3.20 -18.64
CA LEU A 7 1.82 -2.81 -19.27
C LEU A 7 1.85 -1.36 -19.77
N ALA A 8 2.42 -0.43 -19.00
CA ALA A 8 2.49 0.97 -19.40
C ALA A 8 3.34 1.15 -20.67
N ASP A 9 4.47 0.45 -20.75
CA ASP A 9 5.33 0.44 -21.94
C ASP A 9 4.58 -0.09 -23.18
N ALA A 10 3.78 -1.15 -23.00
CA ALA A 10 2.98 -1.73 -24.08
C ALA A 10 1.90 -0.75 -24.57
N LEU A 11 1.16 -0.11 -23.66
CA LEU A 11 0.12 0.87 -24.03
C LEU A 11 0.72 2.12 -24.68
N ASN A 12 1.87 2.59 -24.22
CA ASN A 12 2.58 3.71 -24.85
C ASN A 12 3.02 3.36 -26.28
N ALA A 13 3.53 2.14 -26.50
CA ALA A 13 3.88 1.67 -27.84
C ALA A 13 2.66 1.63 -28.77
N ILE A 14 1.51 1.14 -28.28
CA ILE A 14 0.25 1.11 -29.03
C ILE A 14 -0.20 2.53 -29.40
N ASN A 15 -0.28 3.45 -28.42
CA ASN A 15 -0.68 4.83 -28.68
C ASN A 15 0.22 5.54 -29.70
N ASN A 16 1.53 5.34 -29.58
CA ASN A 16 2.49 5.98 -30.49
C ASN A 16 2.37 5.40 -31.91
N ALA A 17 2.11 4.09 -32.04
CA ALA A 17 1.90 3.45 -33.33
C ALA A 17 0.60 3.90 -34.00
N GLU A 18 -0.50 4.03 -33.24
CA GLU A 18 -1.78 4.56 -33.72
C GLU A 18 -1.66 6.02 -34.15
N LYS A 19 -1.04 6.88 -33.34
CA LYS A 19 -0.79 8.28 -33.71
C LYS A 19 0.09 8.42 -34.96
N ALA A 20 0.99 7.46 -35.18
CA ALA A 20 1.82 7.40 -36.38
C ALA A 20 1.10 6.76 -37.59
N GLY A 21 -0.16 6.34 -37.46
CA GLY A 21 -0.94 5.71 -38.53
C GLY A 21 -0.44 4.32 -38.94
N LYS A 22 0.27 3.60 -38.07
CA LYS A 22 0.77 2.26 -38.36
C LYS A 22 -0.34 1.23 -38.25
N ARG A 23 -0.38 0.28 -39.18
CA ARG A 23 -1.37 -0.83 -39.18
C ARG A 23 -1.08 -1.92 -38.14
N GLN A 24 0.15 -2.00 -37.64
CA GLN A 24 0.57 -3.02 -36.69
C GLN A 24 1.63 -2.48 -35.73
N VAL A 25 1.62 -3.02 -34.51
CA VAL A 25 2.62 -2.74 -33.48
C VAL A 25 3.16 -4.03 -32.88
N LEU A 26 4.46 -4.04 -32.61
CA LEU A 26 5.16 -5.16 -32.01
C LEU A 26 5.48 -4.85 -30.55
N ILE A 27 4.95 -5.64 -29.63
CA ILE A 27 5.11 -5.48 -28.19
C ILE A 27 6.07 -6.54 -27.66
N ARG A 28 7.04 -6.09 -26.85
CA ARG A 28 8.02 -6.92 -26.13
C ARG A 28 8.15 -6.37 -24.71
N PRO A 29 8.22 -7.18 -23.64
CA PRO A 29 8.07 -8.65 -23.59
C PRO A 29 6.59 -9.09 -23.63
N SER A 30 6.35 -10.35 -23.99
CA SER A 30 5.01 -10.94 -23.88
C SER A 30 4.69 -11.28 -22.42
N SER A 31 3.63 -10.71 -21.87
CA SER A 31 3.16 -11.02 -20.52
C SER A 31 1.71 -11.51 -20.58
N LYS A 32 1.36 -12.48 -19.71
CA LYS A 32 -0.02 -12.96 -19.54
C LYS A 32 -0.99 -11.82 -19.24
N VAL A 33 -0.53 -10.77 -18.56
CA VAL A 33 -1.32 -9.57 -18.27
C VAL A 33 -1.64 -8.80 -19.55
N ILE A 34 -0.66 -8.64 -20.45
CA ILE A 34 -0.86 -7.95 -21.73
C ILE A 34 -1.83 -8.75 -22.61
N ILE A 35 -1.66 -10.08 -22.69
CA ILE A 35 -2.54 -10.95 -23.49
C ILE A 35 -3.99 -10.83 -23.03
N LYS A 36 -4.24 -10.96 -21.71
CA LYS A 36 -5.58 -10.80 -21.14
C LYS A 36 -6.16 -9.41 -21.39
N PHE A 37 -5.34 -8.36 -21.28
CA PHE A 37 -5.76 -6.99 -21.55
C PHE A 37 -6.11 -6.75 -23.03
N LEU A 38 -5.29 -7.25 -23.96
CA LEU A 38 -5.56 -7.16 -25.39
C LEU A 38 -6.82 -7.93 -25.77
N THR A 39 -7.09 -9.07 -25.12
CA THR A 39 -8.35 -9.82 -25.30
C THR A 39 -9.57 -8.94 -24.99
N VAL A 40 -9.52 -8.14 -23.92
CA VAL A 40 -10.61 -7.19 -23.57
C VAL A 40 -10.70 -6.07 -24.60
N MET A 41 -9.57 -5.52 -25.07
CA MET A 41 -9.58 -4.49 -26.12
C MET A 41 -10.14 -4.99 -27.45
N GLN A 42 -9.85 -6.24 -27.82
CA GLN A 42 -10.37 -6.88 -29.02
C GLN A 42 -11.88 -7.07 -28.92
N LYS A 43 -12.38 -7.51 -27.75
CA LYS A 43 -13.82 -7.66 -27.48
C LYS A 43 -14.61 -6.37 -27.70
N HIS A 44 -14.04 -5.22 -27.32
CA HIS A 44 -14.66 -3.90 -27.54
C HIS A 44 -14.31 -3.28 -28.91
N GLY A 45 -13.53 -3.97 -29.76
CA GLY A 45 -13.23 -3.53 -31.12
C GLY A 45 -12.25 -2.34 -31.22
N TYR A 46 -11.43 -2.08 -30.19
CA TYR A 46 -10.40 -1.04 -30.23
C TYR A 46 -9.16 -1.47 -31.00
N ILE A 47 -8.86 -2.76 -30.98
CA ILE A 47 -7.77 -3.38 -31.74
C ILE A 47 -8.34 -4.47 -32.65
N GLY A 48 -7.59 -4.83 -33.67
CA GLY A 48 -7.87 -5.97 -34.52
C GLY A 48 -7.43 -7.28 -33.87
N GLU A 49 -6.95 -8.20 -34.68
CA GLU A 49 -6.36 -9.44 -34.18
C GLU A 49 -4.98 -9.20 -33.59
N PHE A 50 -4.60 -10.03 -32.63
CA PHE A 50 -3.25 -10.05 -32.09
C PHE A 50 -2.71 -11.49 -32.09
N GLU A 51 -1.46 -11.63 -32.49
CA GLU A 51 -0.77 -12.92 -32.56
C GLU A 51 0.37 -12.97 -31.55
N PHE A 52 0.48 -14.11 -30.88
CA PHE A 52 1.59 -14.41 -30.00
C PHE A 52 2.64 -15.22 -30.76
N ILE A 53 3.85 -14.69 -30.84
CA ILE A 53 5.00 -15.35 -31.45
C ILE A 53 5.96 -15.75 -30.32
N ASP A 54 6.19 -17.06 -30.16
CA ASP A 54 7.16 -17.57 -29.20
C ASP A 54 8.56 -17.62 -29.82
N ASP A 55 9.49 -16.83 -29.27
CA ASP A 55 10.90 -16.85 -29.67
C ASP A 55 11.79 -17.63 -28.69
N HIS A 56 11.21 -18.42 -27.78
CA HIS A 56 11.91 -19.13 -26.68
C HIS A 56 12.75 -18.24 -25.75
N ARG A 57 12.59 -16.91 -25.85
CA ARG A 57 13.21 -15.91 -24.97
C ARG A 57 12.15 -15.21 -24.14
N SER A 58 11.64 -14.07 -24.62
CA SER A 58 10.69 -13.22 -23.90
C SER A 58 9.32 -13.12 -24.55
N GLY A 59 9.10 -13.89 -25.64
CA GLY A 59 7.96 -13.81 -26.54
C GLY A 59 7.71 -12.42 -27.15
N LYS A 60 6.96 -12.38 -28.26
CA LYS A 60 6.54 -11.15 -28.92
C LYS A 60 5.03 -11.20 -29.17
N ILE A 61 4.39 -10.04 -29.13
CA ILE A 61 2.99 -9.92 -29.49
C ILE A 61 2.89 -8.93 -30.64
N VAL A 62 2.31 -9.36 -31.76
CA VAL A 62 1.96 -8.49 -32.88
C VAL A 62 0.50 -8.11 -32.71
N VAL A 63 0.19 -6.82 -32.66
CA VAL A 63 -1.18 -6.31 -32.53
C VAL A 63 -1.54 -5.54 -33.80
N GLN A 64 -2.65 -5.88 -34.43
CA GLN A 64 -3.22 -5.11 -35.54
C GLN A 64 -4.02 -3.93 -35.00
N LEU A 65 -3.81 -2.77 -35.60
CA LEU A 65 -4.37 -1.49 -35.19
C LEU A 65 -5.45 -1.06 -36.19
N ASN A 66 -6.60 -0.63 -35.67
CA ASN A 66 -7.79 -0.33 -36.47
C ASN A 66 -8.03 1.18 -36.65
N GLY A 67 -7.21 2.06 -36.06
CA GLY A 67 -7.40 3.52 -36.14
C GLY A 67 -8.46 4.07 -35.18
N ARG A 68 -9.08 3.23 -34.37
CA ARG A 68 -10.19 3.61 -33.45
C ARG A 68 -9.71 4.05 -32.06
N LEU A 69 -8.45 3.82 -31.75
CA LEU A 69 -7.92 4.07 -30.42
C LEU A 69 -7.42 5.52 -30.29
N ASN A 70 -8.13 6.33 -29.52
CA ASN A 70 -7.72 7.72 -29.26
C ASN A 70 -6.57 7.80 -28.24
N LYS A 71 -6.73 7.11 -27.11
CA LYS A 71 -5.77 7.09 -26.00
C LYS A 71 -6.02 5.87 -25.12
N CYS A 72 -4.95 5.13 -24.81
CA CYS A 72 -4.94 4.15 -23.73
C CYS A 72 -3.88 4.51 -22.68
N GLY A 73 -4.03 4.05 -21.45
CA GLY A 73 -3.07 4.37 -20.39
C GLY A 73 -3.29 3.52 -19.15
N VAL A 74 -2.25 3.37 -18.35
CA VAL A 74 -2.32 2.70 -17.05
C VAL A 74 -2.45 3.76 -15.97
N ILE A 75 -3.34 3.54 -15.00
CA ILE A 75 -3.46 4.37 -13.80
C ILE A 75 -2.39 3.90 -12.80
N GLN A 76 -1.56 4.83 -12.33
CA GLN A 76 -0.46 4.54 -11.42
C GLN A 76 -0.40 5.60 -10.31
N PRO A 77 -0.28 5.21 -9.03
CA PRO A 77 -0.23 3.84 -8.49
C PRO A 77 -1.55 3.07 -8.68
N ARG A 78 -1.53 1.75 -8.48
CA ARG A 78 -2.74 0.93 -8.53
C ARG A 78 -3.59 1.25 -7.30
N PHE A 79 -4.83 1.67 -7.52
CA PHE A 79 -5.79 1.94 -6.45
C PHE A 79 -6.76 0.77 -6.32
N ASN A 80 -7.05 0.37 -5.08
CA ASN A 80 -8.14 -0.56 -4.80
C ASN A 80 -9.47 0.20 -4.88
N VAL A 81 -10.39 -0.30 -5.69
CA VAL A 81 -11.70 0.32 -5.91
C VAL A 81 -12.78 -0.62 -5.37
N LYS A 82 -13.63 -0.09 -4.48
CA LYS A 82 -14.83 -0.81 -4.01
C LYS A 82 -15.90 -0.78 -5.11
N ILE A 83 -16.80 -1.78 -5.14
CA ILE A 83 -17.89 -1.82 -6.14
C ILE A 83 -18.70 -0.51 -6.15
N GLY A 84 -19.05 0.02 -4.98
CA GLY A 84 -19.82 1.26 -4.86
C GLY A 84 -19.09 2.51 -5.39
N ASP A 85 -17.76 2.45 -5.50
CA ASP A 85 -16.94 3.56 -5.99
C ASP A 85 -16.63 3.46 -7.49
N ILE A 86 -16.98 2.35 -8.16
CA ILE A 86 -16.70 2.16 -9.60
C ILE A 86 -17.31 3.30 -10.40
N ASP A 87 -18.54 3.71 -10.09
CA ASP A 87 -19.21 4.83 -10.77
C ASP A 87 -18.47 6.15 -10.62
N ASN A 88 -17.99 6.45 -9.41
CA ASN A 88 -17.22 7.66 -9.12
C ASN A 88 -15.91 7.66 -9.93
N TRP A 89 -15.21 6.52 -9.97
CA TRP A 89 -14.00 6.38 -10.77
C TRP A 89 -14.27 6.50 -12.27
N THR A 90 -15.33 5.89 -12.79
CA THR A 90 -15.68 5.99 -14.21
C THR A 90 -16.01 7.41 -14.61
N ASN A 91 -16.77 8.15 -13.79
CA ASN A 91 -17.14 9.53 -14.06
C ASN A 91 -15.92 10.47 -14.03
N ASN A 92 -14.94 10.19 -13.17
CA ASN A 92 -13.73 11.01 -13.07
C ASN A 92 -12.70 10.71 -14.16
N LEU A 93 -12.64 9.47 -14.67
CA LEU A 93 -11.63 9.04 -15.62
C LEU A 93 -12.06 9.14 -17.08
N LEU A 94 -13.34 8.86 -17.37
CA LEU A 94 -13.83 8.81 -18.74
C LEU A 94 -14.26 10.22 -19.21
N PRO A 95 -13.93 10.62 -20.45
CA PRO A 95 -14.31 11.94 -20.98
C PRO A 95 -15.83 12.17 -21.06
N ALA A 96 -16.61 11.11 -21.26
CA ALA A 96 -18.06 11.17 -21.32
C ALA A 96 -18.67 9.82 -20.91
N ARG A 97 -19.95 9.83 -20.53
CA ARG A 97 -20.73 8.60 -20.29
C ARG A 97 -20.80 7.80 -21.59
N GLN A 98 -20.56 6.49 -21.50
CA GLN A 98 -20.47 5.56 -22.65
C GLN A 98 -19.27 5.80 -23.60
N PHE A 99 -18.32 6.66 -23.24
CA PHE A 99 -17.14 6.92 -24.05
C PHE A 99 -15.87 6.33 -23.40
N GLY A 100 -15.45 5.17 -23.91
CA GLY A 100 -14.30 4.43 -23.40
C GLY A 100 -14.67 3.43 -22.30
N TYR A 101 -13.71 2.59 -21.94
CA TYR A 101 -13.87 1.59 -20.88
C TYR A 101 -12.74 1.69 -19.88
N VAL A 102 -13.10 1.66 -18.60
CA VAL A 102 -12.14 1.42 -17.52
C VAL A 102 -11.99 -0.10 -17.39
N ILE A 103 -10.74 -0.56 -17.49
CA ILE A 103 -10.38 -1.97 -17.32
C ILE A 103 -9.75 -2.14 -15.94
N MET A 104 -10.22 -3.13 -15.21
CA MET A 104 -9.83 -3.41 -13.83
C MET A 104 -9.26 -4.83 -13.73
N THR A 105 -8.34 -5.03 -12.79
CA THR A 105 -7.88 -6.38 -12.43
C THR A 105 -8.72 -6.86 -11.26
N THR A 106 -9.57 -7.86 -11.51
CA THR A 106 -10.40 -8.52 -10.49
C THR A 106 -9.93 -9.97 -10.31
N SER A 107 -10.49 -10.69 -9.34
CA SER A 107 -10.10 -12.07 -9.04
C SER A 107 -10.46 -13.07 -10.16
N ALA A 108 -11.56 -12.82 -10.85
CA ALA A 108 -11.95 -13.56 -12.05
C ALA A 108 -11.13 -13.16 -13.30
N GLY A 109 -10.22 -12.17 -13.20
CA GLY A 109 -9.31 -11.77 -14.26
C GLY A 109 -9.35 -10.28 -14.59
N ILE A 110 -8.81 -9.94 -15.76
CA ILE A 110 -8.87 -8.56 -16.27
C ILE A 110 -10.18 -8.41 -17.02
N MET A 111 -11.01 -7.45 -16.61
CA MET A 111 -12.33 -7.21 -17.20
C MET A 111 -12.69 -5.73 -17.16
N ASP A 112 -13.72 -5.35 -17.92
CA ASP A 112 -14.29 -4.01 -17.95
C ASP A 112 -15.16 -3.72 -16.73
N HIS A 113 -15.33 -2.43 -16.45
CA HIS A 113 -16.14 -1.93 -15.34
C HIS A 113 -17.62 -2.35 -15.40
N GLU A 114 -18.20 -2.58 -16.59
CA GLU A 114 -19.61 -3.03 -16.71
C GLU A 114 -19.74 -4.52 -16.36
N GLU A 115 -18.81 -5.35 -16.83
CA GLU A 115 -18.72 -6.75 -16.40
C GLU A 115 -18.42 -6.89 -14.91
N ALA A 116 -17.53 -6.05 -14.37
CA ALA A 116 -17.19 -6.04 -12.96
C ALA A 116 -18.43 -5.75 -12.09
N LYS A 117 -19.28 -4.82 -12.52
CA LYS A 117 -20.57 -4.55 -11.87
C LYS A 117 -21.54 -5.72 -11.96
N ARG A 118 -21.73 -6.28 -13.16
CA ARG A 118 -22.69 -7.38 -13.39
C ARG A 118 -22.36 -8.64 -12.61
N LYS A 119 -21.08 -9.00 -12.55
CA LYS A 119 -20.63 -10.23 -11.87
C LYS A 119 -20.52 -10.07 -10.35
N HIS A 120 -20.75 -8.86 -9.81
CA HIS A 120 -20.53 -8.54 -8.39
C HIS A 120 -19.21 -9.10 -7.86
N VAL A 121 -18.14 -9.05 -8.67
CA VAL A 121 -16.82 -9.56 -8.27
C VAL A 121 -16.15 -8.50 -7.41
N SER A 122 -16.66 -8.35 -6.18
CA SER A 122 -15.88 -7.80 -5.08
C SER A 122 -15.14 -8.96 -4.47
N GLU A 123 -13.91 -9.16 -4.90
CA GLU A 123 -12.94 -9.41 -3.84
C GLU A 123 -12.53 -8.04 -3.33
N THR A 124 -12.73 -7.81 -2.04
CA THR A 124 -11.72 -7.07 -1.29
C THR A 124 -10.41 -7.80 -1.57
N VAL A 125 -9.67 -7.36 -2.59
CA VAL A 125 -8.30 -7.84 -2.79
C VAL A 125 -7.59 -7.40 -1.53
N THR A 126 -7.51 -8.30 -0.56
CA THR A 126 -6.64 -8.16 0.61
C THR A 126 -5.24 -8.16 0.03
N LEU A 127 -4.73 -6.95 -0.22
CA LEU A 127 -3.33 -6.71 -0.50
C LEU A 127 -2.58 -7.03 0.79
N GLY A 128 -2.30 -8.31 0.95
CA GLY A 128 -1.61 -8.87 2.08
C GLY A 128 -0.85 -10.11 1.61
N PRO A 129 0.21 -10.50 2.32
CA PRO A 129 0.95 -11.71 1.99
C PRO A 129 0.01 -12.93 2.00
N GLN A 130 0.11 -13.76 0.96
CA GLN A 130 -0.64 -15.02 0.86
C GLN A 130 -0.05 -16.03 1.85
N SER A 131 -0.53 -15.99 3.09
CA SER A 131 -0.16 -16.96 4.11
C SER A 131 -0.90 -18.29 3.90
N GLN A 132 -0.14 -19.38 3.89
CA GLN A 132 -0.68 -20.74 3.90
C GLN A 132 -1.21 -21.04 5.32
N GLY A 133 -2.50 -20.78 5.57
CA GLY A 133 -3.37 -21.31 6.65
C GLY A 133 -2.96 -21.18 8.13
N THR A 134 -1.70 -21.42 8.46
CA THR A 134 -1.11 -21.46 9.81
C THR A 134 0.08 -20.51 9.98
N SER A 135 0.68 -19.98 8.90
CA SER A 135 1.81 -19.05 9.03
C SER A 135 1.36 -17.66 9.47
N GLU A 136 1.95 -17.16 10.56
CA GLU A 136 1.73 -15.78 11.00
C GLU A 136 2.56 -14.81 10.17
N VAL A 137 1.92 -13.73 9.74
CA VAL A 137 2.57 -12.61 9.04
C VAL A 137 3.04 -11.63 10.10
N PHE A 138 4.36 -11.53 10.25
CA PHE A 138 4.99 -10.66 11.24
C PHE A 138 5.29 -9.26 10.70
N GLY A 139 4.90 -8.25 11.45
CA GLY A 139 5.40 -6.87 11.34
C GLY A 139 6.20 -6.46 12.58
N VAL A 140 6.71 -5.24 12.59
CA VAL A 140 7.41 -4.65 13.76
C VAL A 140 6.67 -3.39 14.20
N ALA A 141 6.16 -3.39 15.43
CA ALA A 141 5.55 -2.25 16.09
C ALA A 141 6.62 -1.49 16.89
N HIS A 142 7.03 -0.35 16.36
CA HIS A 142 7.84 0.65 17.04
C HIS A 142 6.94 1.52 17.92
N ILE A 143 7.01 1.30 19.23
CA ILE A 143 6.28 2.09 20.23
C ILE A 143 7.24 3.11 20.82
N TYR A 144 7.14 4.36 20.39
CA TYR A 144 7.92 5.45 20.98
C TYR A 144 7.08 6.17 22.03
N ALA A 145 7.46 6.02 23.29
CA ALA A 145 6.73 6.58 24.42
C ALA A 145 7.57 7.66 25.11
N SER A 146 7.18 8.91 24.93
CA SER A 146 7.80 10.07 25.59
C SER A 146 6.87 10.65 26.64
N THR A 147 7.35 11.65 27.39
CA THR A 147 6.52 12.39 28.36
C THR A 147 5.48 13.29 27.71
N ASN A 148 5.67 13.63 26.42
CA ASN A 148 4.84 14.62 25.73
C ASN A 148 3.89 13.97 24.73
N ASP A 149 4.31 12.89 24.07
CA ASP A 149 3.47 12.17 23.10
C ASP A 149 3.87 10.69 23.01
N THR A 150 2.97 9.89 22.44
CA THR A 150 3.12 8.46 22.18
C THR A 150 2.91 8.14 20.71
N PHE A 151 3.83 7.39 20.12
CA PHE A 151 3.78 7.01 18.71
C PHE A 151 3.65 5.51 18.62
N VAL A 152 2.72 5.05 17.80
CA VAL A 152 2.58 3.65 17.40
C VAL A 152 2.83 3.60 15.91
N HIS A 153 3.95 2.98 15.53
CA HIS A 153 4.40 2.91 14.16
C HIS A 153 4.70 1.47 13.80
N VAL A 154 3.93 0.90 12.88
CA VAL A 154 4.10 -0.47 12.40
C VAL A 154 4.79 -0.45 11.03
N THR A 155 5.86 -1.22 10.93
CA THR A 155 6.65 -1.43 9.72
C THR A 155 6.70 -2.91 9.35
N ASP A 156 7.29 -3.18 8.20
CA ASP A 156 7.75 -4.52 7.83
C ASP A 156 8.93 -4.98 8.73
N LEU A 157 9.35 -6.24 8.57
CA LEU A 157 10.47 -6.84 9.31
C LEU A 157 11.81 -6.14 9.05
N SER A 158 12.02 -5.58 7.85
CA SER A 158 13.25 -4.82 7.55
C SER A 158 13.27 -3.45 8.21
N GLY A 159 12.11 -2.93 8.62
CA GLY A 159 11.93 -1.61 9.21
C GLY A 159 12.01 -0.46 8.20
N LYS A 160 12.04 -0.75 6.90
CA LYS A 160 12.15 0.27 5.84
C LYS A 160 10.78 0.78 5.39
N GLU A 161 9.80 -0.10 5.29
CA GLU A 161 8.49 0.24 4.74
C GLU A 161 7.48 0.39 5.88
N THR A 162 6.77 1.52 5.86
CA THR A 162 5.76 1.84 6.87
C THR A 162 4.41 1.34 6.42
N ILE A 163 3.76 0.56 7.29
CA ILE A 163 2.43 0.00 7.04
C ILE A 163 1.38 0.94 7.63
N ALA A 164 1.54 1.31 8.91
CA ALA A 164 0.63 2.21 9.58
C ALA A 164 1.34 3.02 10.67
N ARG A 165 0.95 4.28 10.83
CA ARG A 165 1.44 5.16 11.89
C ARG A 165 0.29 5.97 12.48
N ALA A 166 0.20 6.00 13.80
CA ALA A 166 -0.66 6.93 14.52
C ALA A 166 0.05 7.42 15.79
N THR A 167 -0.31 8.61 16.24
CA THR A 167 0.19 9.18 17.50
C THR A 167 -0.94 9.49 18.45
N GLY A 168 -0.62 9.69 19.73
CA GLY A 168 -1.57 10.11 20.76
C GLY A 168 -2.17 11.48 20.42
N GLY A 169 -1.35 12.43 19.99
CA GLY A 169 -1.80 13.77 19.55
C GLY A 169 -2.72 13.77 18.32
N MET A 170 -2.70 12.73 17.47
CA MET A 170 -3.70 12.61 16.40
C MET A 170 -5.10 12.22 16.90
N LYS A 171 -5.19 11.62 18.09
CA LYS A 171 -6.45 11.09 18.66
C LYS A 171 -7.06 12.02 19.69
N VAL A 172 -6.26 12.88 20.32
CA VAL A 172 -6.69 13.81 21.36
C VAL A 172 -6.40 15.23 20.91
N LYS A 173 -7.36 16.14 21.10
CA LYS A 173 -7.25 17.55 20.66
C LYS A 173 -6.55 18.48 21.67
N ALA A 174 -6.23 17.96 22.85
CA ALA A 174 -5.63 18.74 23.94
C ALA A 174 -4.15 18.37 24.10
N ASP A 175 -3.27 19.36 23.96
CA ASP A 175 -1.81 19.20 23.99
C ASP A 175 -1.30 18.52 25.27
N ARG A 176 -1.99 18.74 26.40
CA ARG A 176 -1.61 18.14 27.70
C ARG A 176 -1.86 16.63 27.76
N ASP A 177 -2.79 16.14 26.95
CA ASP A 177 -3.33 14.77 27.03
C ASP A 177 -2.75 13.86 25.92
N GLU A 178 -1.83 14.37 25.09
CA GLU A 178 -1.18 13.63 24.00
C GLU A 178 -0.35 12.43 24.49
N SER A 179 0.31 12.54 25.64
CA SER A 179 1.06 11.44 26.26
C SER A 179 0.20 10.51 27.12
N SER A 180 -1.08 10.83 27.30
CA SER A 180 -1.95 10.10 28.23
C SER A 180 -2.07 8.62 27.84
N PRO A 181 -2.25 7.72 28.83
CA PRO A 181 -2.48 6.31 28.54
C PRO A 181 -3.67 6.06 27.61
N TYR A 182 -4.70 6.89 27.71
CA TYR A 182 -5.89 6.83 26.87
C TYR A 182 -5.58 7.17 25.40
N ALA A 183 -4.81 8.23 25.15
CA ALA A 183 -4.37 8.60 23.80
C ALA A 183 -3.57 7.48 23.13
N GLY A 184 -2.60 6.89 23.85
CA GLY A 184 -1.80 5.77 23.35
C GLY A 184 -2.63 4.52 23.04
N MET A 185 -3.68 4.25 23.84
CA MET A 185 -4.61 3.16 23.57
C MET A 185 -5.40 3.37 22.27
N LEU A 186 -5.96 4.56 22.05
CA LEU A 186 -6.71 4.88 20.83
C LEU A 186 -5.83 4.84 19.58
N ALA A 187 -4.58 5.33 19.69
CA ALA A 187 -3.61 5.27 18.60
C ALA A 187 -3.29 3.81 18.21
N ALA A 188 -3.07 2.94 19.20
CA ALA A 188 -2.82 1.52 18.98
C ALA A 188 -4.01 0.79 18.34
N GLN A 189 -5.26 1.11 18.73
CA GLN A 189 -6.45 0.51 18.13
C GLN A 189 -6.61 0.88 16.64
N ASP A 190 -6.37 2.13 16.28
CA ASP A 190 -6.42 2.58 14.87
C ASP A 190 -5.34 1.92 14.01
N VAL A 191 -4.12 1.81 14.55
CA VAL A 191 -3.02 1.11 13.86
C VAL A 191 -3.33 -0.37 13.71
N ALA A 192 -3.88 -1.03 14.74
CA ALA A 192 -4.24 -2.43 14.67
C ALA A 192 -5.32 -2.71 13.63
N ALA A 193 -6.32 -1.83 13.49
CA ALA A 193 -7.35 -1.94 12.45
C ALA A 193 -6.72 -1.91 11.05
N LYS A 194 -5.85 -0.92 10.77
CA LYS A 194 -5.13 -0.79 9.50
C LYS A 194 -4.20 -1.99 9.23
N CYS A 195 -3.53 -2.50 10.25
CA CYS A 195 -2.67 -3.68 10.11
C CYS A 195 -3.46 -4.94 9.71
N LYS A 196 -4.69 -5.10 10.22
CA LYS A 196 -5.57 -6.20 9.85
C LYS A 196 -6.09 -6.09 8.42
N GLU A 197 -6.40 -4.88 7.95
CA GLU A 197 -6.79 -4.65 6.55
C GLU A 197 -5.68 -5.05 5.57
N VAL A 198 -4.41 -4.84 5.94
CA VAL A 198 -3.22 -5.25 5.18
C VAL A 198 -2.87 -6.74 5.36
N GLY A 199 -3.48 -7.43 6.32
CA GLY A 199 -3.25 -8.87 6.55
C GLY A 199 -2.07 -9.20 7.48
N ILE A 200 -1.63 -8.26 8.33
CA ILE A 200 -0.66 -8.55 9.40
C ILE A 200 -1.37 -9.20 10.57
N THR A 201 -0.90 -10.37 10.97
CA THR A 201 -1.51 -11.15 12.06
C THR A 201 -0.73 -11.05 13.37
N ALA A 202 0.58 -10.82 13.29
CA ALA A 202 1.48 -10.78 14.43
C ALA A 202 2.45 -9.60 14.36
N VAL A 203 2.88 -9.09 15.52
CA VAL A 203 3.85 -7.99 15.60
C VAL A 203 4.93 -8.28 16.64
N HIS A 204 6.18 -8.03 16.26
CA HIS A 204 7.29 -7.83 17.19
C HIS A 204 7.25 -6.41 17.73
N ILE A 205 7.62 -6.21 18.99
CA ILE A 205 7.45 -4.94 19.66
C ILE A 205 8.81 -4.39 20.02
N LYS A 206 9.07 -3.18 19.54
CA LYS A 206 10.26 -2.39 19.88
C LYS A 206 9.80 -1.18 20.68
N LEU A 207 9.93 -1.27 22.00
CA LEU A 207 9.62 -0.17 22.90
C LEU A 207 10.81 0.79 22.94
N ARG A 208 10.53 2.09 22.86
CA ARG A 208 11.56 3.13 22.82
C ARG A 208 11.17 4.31 23.70
N ALA A 209 12.00 4.64 24.68
CA ALA A 209 11.95 5.92 25.38
C ALA A 209 12.75 7.00 24.62
N THR A 210 12.73 8.25 25.10
CA THR A 210 13.48 9.35 24.48
C THR A 210 14.99 9.07 24.42
N GLY A 211 15.57 8.52 25.50
CA GLY A 211 16.96 8.08 25.57
C GLY A 211 17.99 9.19 25.34
N GLY A 212 19.22 8.78 25.00
CA GLY A 212 20.37 9.67 24.88
C GLY A 212 20.69 10.36 26.21
N THR A 213 20.76 11.69 26.19
CA THR A 213 20.96 12.53 27.39
C THR A 213 19.66 12.81 28.18
N ARG A 214 18.51 12.35 27.66
CA ARG A 214 17.18 12.55 28.26
C ARG A 214 16.74 11.31 29.05
N SER A 215 15.45 11.24 29.39
CA SER A 215 14.89 10.10 30.13
C SER A 215 15.02 8.80 29.33
N LYS A 216 15.53 7.76 29.99
CA LYS A 216 15.58 6.38 29.47
C LYS A 216 14.32 5.58 29.84
N THR A 217 13.48 6.12 30.73
CA THR A 217 12.24 5.48 31.13
C THR A 217 11.14 5.79 30.10
N PRO A 218 10.43 4.78 29.59
CA PRO A 218 9.30 4.97 28.69
C PRO A 218 8.19 5.82 29.32
N GLY A 219 7.55 6.64 28.50
CA GLY A 219 6.41 7.47 28.91
C GLY A 219 5.13 6.66 29.24
N PRO A 220 4.12 7.32 29.84
CA PRO A 220 2.93 6.66 30.39
C PRO A 220 2.08 5.92 29.35
N GLY A 221 2.02 6.41 28.11
CA GLY A 221 1.25 5.73 27.05
C GLY A 221 1.92 4.50 26.42
N GLY A 222 3.16 4.16 26.79
CA GLY A 222 3.86 2.99 26.22
C GLY A 222 3.21 1.66 26.60
N GLN A 223 2.92 1.48 27.89
CA GLN A 223 2.30 0.24 28.40
C GLN A 223 0.84 0.09 27.95
N SER A 224 0.09 1.19 27.83
CA SER A 224 -1.30 1.15 27.37
C SER A 224 -1.40 0.81 25.89
N ALA A 225 -0.51 1.35 25.04
CA ALA A 225 -0.43 1.02 23.62
C ALA A 225 -0.11 -0.46 23.40
N LEU A 226 0.88 -1.00 24.13
CA LEU A 226 1.24 -2.42 24.11
C LEU A 226 0.03 -3.33 24.42
N ARG A 227 -0.67 -3.05 25.53
CA ARG A 227 -1.86 -3.82 25.93
C ARG A 227 -3.01 -3.67 24.94
N ALA A 228 -3.15 -2.51 24.31
CA ALA A 228 -4.18 -2.26 23.30
C ALA A 228 -3.94 -3.10 22.03
N LEU A 229 -2.69 -3.18 21.54
CA LEU A 229 -2.36 -4.04 20.39
C LEU A 229 -2.70 -5.51 20.65
N ALA A 230 -2.41 -6.01 21.85
CA ALA A 230 -2.79 -7.37 22.28
C ALA A 230 -4.31 -7.58 22.25
N ARG A 231 -5.07 -6.66 22.87
CA ARG A 231 -6.54 -6.74 22.95
C ARG A 231 -7.21 -6.58 21.59
N SER A 232 -6.59 -5.83 20.68
CA SER A 232 -7.05 -5.69 19.30
C SER A 232 -6.84 -6.96 18.47
N GLY A 233 -6.28 -8.05 19.03
CA GLY A 233 -6.19 -9.35 18.38
C GLY A 233 -4.98 -9.53 17.48
N LEU A 234 -3.95 -8.69 17.62
CA LEU A 234 -2.62 -8.95 17.04
C LEU A 234 -1.85 -9.86 17.99
N LYS A 235 -1.23 -10.91 17.45
CA LYS A 235 -0.36 -11.78 18.24
C LYS A 235 0.96 -11.07 18.53
N ILE A 236 1.36 -11.08 19.80
CA ILE A 236 2.62 -10.45 20.23
C ILE A 236 3.73 -11.48 20.13
N GLY A 237 4.77 -11.15 19.36
CA GLY A 237 6.00 -11.92 19.31
C GLY A 237 7.00 -11.44 20.37
N ARG A 238 8.23 -11.14 19.93
CA ARG A 238 9.30 -10.65 20.80
C ARG A 238 9.05 -9.20 21.22
N ILE A 239 9.42 -8.89 22.47
CA ILE A 239 9.41 -7.53 23.01
C ILE A 239 10.85 -7.15 23.32
N GLU A 240 11.31 -6.06 22.73
CA GLU A 240 12.67 -5.52 22.89
C GLU A 240 12.61 -4.05 23.30
N ASP A 241 13.48 -3.65 24.21
CA ASP A 241 13.74 -2.23 24.49
C ASP A 241 14.86 -1.74 23.57
N VAL A 242 14.52 -0.78 22.71
CA VAL A 242 15.46 -0.14 21.76
C VAL A 242 15.72 1.33 22.12
N THR A 243 15.53 1.67 23.40
CA THR A 243 15.89 3.00 23.92
C THR A 243 17.37 3.27 23.64
N PRO A 244 17.72 4.40 22.99
CA PRO A 244 19.11 4.69 22.66
C PRO A 244 19.91 4.98 23.95
N ILE A 245 20.83 4.07 24.29
CA ILE A 245 21.74 4.20 25.43
C ILE A 245 23.14 4.53 24.90
N PRO A 246 23.65 5.74 25.15
CA PRO A 246 25.00 6.10 24.73
C PRO A 246 26.05 5.50 25.70
N SER A 247 27.21 5.08 25.17
CA SER A 247 28.35 4.63 25.99
C SER A 247 28.90 5.76 26.87
N ASP A 248 29.07 6.94 26.27
CA ASP A 248 29.25 8.22 26.95
C ASP A 248 28.40 9.27 26.22
N SER A 249 27.96 10.30 26.94
CA SER A 249 26.92 11.21 26.47
C SER A 249 27.39 12.65 26.45
N THR A 250 26.83 13.43 25.50
CA THR A 250 27.03 14.88 25.49
C THR A 250 26.39 15.54 26.70
N ARG A 251 26.75 16.80 26.98
CA ARG A 251 26.18 17.54 28.10
C ARG A 251 24.64 17.64 27.98
N LYS A 252 23.94 17.23 29.04
CA LYS A 252 22.47 17.31 29.12
C LYS A 252 21.98 18.76 29.02
N LYS A 253 20.82 18.97 28.40
CA LYS A 253 20.16 20.28 28.30
C LYS A 253 19.89 20.84 29.71
N GLY A 254 20.41 22.03 29.98
CA GLY A 254 20.27 22.73 31.25
C GLY A 254 21.59 23.34 31.74
N GLY A 255 21.50 24.25 32.71
CA GLY A 255 22.68 24.76 33.40
C GLY A 255 23.27 23.72 34.36
N ARG A 256 24.45 24.01 34.92
CA ARG A 256 25.07 23.19 35.98
C ARG A 256 24.12 22.96 37.18
N ARG A 257 23.26 23.95 37.46
CA ARG A 257 22.26 23.93 38.54
C ARG A 257 20.94 23.22 38.16
N GLY A 258 20.84 22.65 36.96
CA GLY A 258 19.64 21.98 36.47
C GLY A 258 18.50 22.90 36.03
N ARG A 259 17.31 22.32 35.84
CA ARG A 259 16.05 23.04 35.58
C ARG A 259 15.44 23.41 36.92
N ARG A 260 15.32 24.71 37.21
CA ARG A 260 14.56 25.23 38.35
C ARG A 260 13.15 25.57 37.86
N LEU A 261 12.15 24.98 38.50
CA LEU A 261 10.72 25.23 38.27
C LEU A 261 10.23 26.10 39.42
#